data_AF-A0A645IEE5-F1
#
_entry.id   AF-A0A645IEE5-F1
#
_cell.length_a   1.000
_cell.length_b   1.000
_cell.length_c   1.000
_cell.angle_alpha   90.00
_cell.angle_beta   90.00
_cell.angle_gamma   90.00
#
_symmetry.space_group_name_H-M   'P 1'
#
loop_
_entity.id
_entity.type
_entity.pdbx_description
1 polymer ?
#
loop_
_entity_poly.entity_id
_entity_poly.type
_entity_poly.pdbx_seq_one_letter_code
_entity_poly.pdbx_strand_id
1 'polypeptide(L)' 'MAPAHLPRPILDKLHSAIAKSVANPQVREKLEERGVTIRTSRPEEFLAYVKSENAKWANVVKISGAVAN' A
#
# COMPACT_ATOMS: atom_id res chain seq x y z
N MET A 1 1.07 -4.28 -4.13
CA MET A 1 0.44 -5.62 -4.03
C MET A 1 1.45 -6.67 -4.48
N ALA A 2 1.38 -7.89 -3.94
CA ALA A 2 2.27 -9.00 -4.31
C ALA A 2 1.50 -10.03 -5.17
N PRO A 3 2.18 -10.98 -5.85
CA PRO A 3 1.50 -12.04 -6.60
C PRO A 3 0.50 -12.82 -5.74
N ALA A 4 -0.66 -13.16 -6.32
CA ALA A 4 -1.79 -13.74 -5.58
C ALA A 4 -1.47 -15.05 -4.85
N HIS A 5 -0.55 -15.85 -5.42
CA HIS A 5 -0.20 -17.18 -4.90
C HIS A 5 1.13 -17.18 -4.13
N LEU A 6 1.60 -16.03 -3.68
CA LEU A 6 2.82 -15.96 -2.89
C LEU A 6 2.63 -16.74 -1.57
N PRO A 7 3.48 -17.73 -1.25
CA PRO A 7 3.40 -18.45 0.01
C PRO A 7 3.48 -17.52 1.22
N ARG A 8 2.68 -17.82 2.24
CA ARG A 8 2.54 -16.98 3.43
C ARG A 8 3.88 -16.62 4.10
N PRO A 9 4.83 -17.55 4.28
CA PRO A 9 6.12 -17.23 4.89
C PRO A 9 6.95 -16.19 4.10
N ILE A 10 6.82 -16.18 2.76
CA ILE A 10 7.53 -15.22 1.91
C ILE A 10 6.89 -13.84 2.01
N LEU A 11 5.56 -13.79 2.03
CA LEU A 11 4.81 -12.55 2.25
C LEU A 11 5.18 -11.91 3.59
N ASP A 12 5.22 -12.71 4.66
CA ASP A 12 5.55 -12.23 6.00
C ASP A 12 7.01 -11.74 6.07
N LYS A 13 7.96 -12.44 5.43
CA LYS A 13 9.36 -12.00 5.33
C LYS A 13 9.49 -10.68 4.58
N LEU A 14 8.79 -10.53 3.45
CA LEU A 14 8.79 -9.30 2.67
C LEU A 14 8.22 -8.13 3.48
N HIS A 15 7.07 -8.35 4.13
CA HIS A 15 6.45 -7.34 4.99
C HIS A 15 7.39 -6.90 6.12
N SER A 16 8.02 -7.86 6.81
CA SER A 16 8.97 -7.56 7.89
C SER A 16 10.18 -6.78 7.39
N ALA A 17 10.72 -7.12 6.22
CA ALA A 17 11.84 -6.39 5.63
C ALA A 17 11.46 -4.94 5.33
N ILE A 18 10.29 -4.70 4.71
CA ILE A 18 9.79 -3.35 4.41
C ILE A 18 9.58 -2.55 5.70
N ALA A 19 8.92 -3.15 6.70
CA ALA A 19 8.66 -2.49 7.98
C ALA A 19 9.96 -2.07 8.68
N LYS A 20 10.99 -2.92 8.65
CA LYS A 20 12.33 -2.59 9.18
C LYS A 20 13.00 -1.48 8.39
N SER A 21 12.91 -1.50 7.06
CA SER A 21 13.51 -0.46 6.21
C SER A 21 12.90 0.92 6.50
N VAL A 22 11.58 1.03 6.59
CA VAL A 22 10.93 2.32 6.88
C VAL A 22 11.04 2.71 8.35
N ALA A 23 11.35 1.78 9.25
CA ALA A 23 11.66 2.09 10.64
C ALA A 23 13.00 2.82 10.80
N ASN A 24 13.94 2.62 9.86
CA ASN A 24 15.22 3.33 9.85
C ASN A 24 15.01 4.85 9.70
N PRO A 25 15.51 5.68 10.64
CA PRO A 25 15.30 7.13 10.62
C PRO A 25 15.78 7.81 9.33
N GLN A 26 16.95 7.43 8.80
CA GLN A 26 17.52 8.02 7.59
C GLN A 26 16.70 7.67 6.35
N VAL A 27 16.11 6.48 6.30
CA VAL A 27 15.18 6.11 5.23
C VAL A 27 13.89 6.91 5.35
N ARG A 28 13.38 7.08 6.57
CA ARG A 28 12.16 7.84 6.83
C ARG A 28 12.31 9.31 6.43
N GLU A 29 13.38 9.96 6.88
CA GLU A 29 13.69 11.35 6.56
C GLU A 29 13.74 11.59 5.05
N LYS A 30 14.47 10.77 4.31
CA LYS A 30 14.56 10.88 2.84
C LYS A 30 13.24 10.68 2.10
N LEU A 31 12.32 9.89 2.66
CA LEU A 31 10.99 9.70 2.09
C LEU A 31 10.09 10.90 2.41
N GLU A 32 10.13 11.39 3.63
CA GLU A 32 9.38 12.57 4.08
C GLU A 32 9.82 13.84 3.34
N GLU A 33 11.12 14.03 3.09
CA GLU A 33 11.67 15.10 2.25
C GLU A 33 11.09 15.10 0.82
N ARG A 34 10.69 13.94 0.32
CA ARG A 34 10.05 13.77 -1.00
C ARG A 34 8.53 13.90 -0.94
N GLY A 35 7.99 14.35 0.19
CA GLY A 35 6.55 14.48 0.42
C GLY A 35 5.84 13.14 0.65
N VAL A 36 6.57 12.06 0.92
CA VAL A 36 5.96 10.74 1.16
C VAL A 36 5.56 10.63 2.64
N THR A 37 4.28 10.49 2.90
CA THR A 37 3.78 10.10 4.22
C THR A 37 3.90 8.60 4.41
N ILE A 38 4.72 8.16 5.36
CA ILE A 38 4.88 6.74 5.66
C ILE A 38 3.69 6.23 6.47
N ARG A 39 3.02 5.20 5.95
CA ARG A 39 2.02 4.42 6.68
C ARG A 39 2.43 2.96 6.66
N THR A 40 2.65 2.39 7.84
CA THR A 40 2.81 0.95 8.02
C THR A 40 1.48 0.35 8.45
N SER A 41 1.15 -0.80 7.90
CA SER A 41 -0.05 -1.58 8.22
C SER A 41 0.26 -3.05 8.06
N ARG A 42 -0.57 -3.93 8.63
CA ARG A 42 -0.45 -5.37 8.37
C ARG A 42 -0.83 -5.69 6.92
N PRO A 43 -0.30 -6.79 6.33
CA PRO A 43 -0.68 -7.20 4.97
C PRO A 43 -2.20 -7.33 4.77
N GLU A 44 -2.92 -7.82 5.79
CA GLU A 44 -4.39 -7.96 5.76
C GLU A 44 -5.10 -6.60 5.73
N GLU A 45 -4.62 -5.66 6.53
CA GLU A 45 -5.16 -4.30 6.61
C GLU A 45 -4.94 -3.55 5.30
N PHE A 46 -3.76 -3.71 4.69
CA PHE A 46 -3.47 -3.15 3.38
C PHE A 46 -4.42 -3.70 2.30
N LEU A 47 -4.70 -5.01 2.32
CA LEU A 47 -5.65 -5.61 1.39
C LEU A 47 -7.07 -5.08 1.59
N ALA A 48 -7.50 -4.92 2.85
CA ALA A 48 -8.81 -4.35 3.16
C ALA A 48 -8.92 -2.90 2.66
N TYR A 49 -7.88 -2.09 2.88
CA TYR A 49 -7.81 -0.71 2.41
C TYR A 49 -7.89 -0.61 0.88
N VAL A 50 -7.13 -1.44 0.14
CA VAL A 50 -7.20 -1.46 -1.32
C VAL A 50 -8.60 -1.83 -1.80
N LYS A 51 -9.26 -2.81 -1.16
CA LYS A 51 -10.65 -3.17 -1.50
C LYS A 51 -11.62 -2.00 -1.28
N SER A 52 -11.49 -1.28 -0.17
CA SER A 52 -12.35 -0.13 0.12
C SER A 52 -12.10 1.03 -0.84
N GLU A 53 -10.83 1.33 -1.16
CA GLU A 53 -10.49 2.39 -2.10
C GLU A 53 -10.97 2.04 -3.50
N ASN A 54 -10.81 0.79 -3.95
CA ASN A 54 -11.33 0.36 -5.25
C ASN A 54 -12.86 0.55 -5.33
N ALA A 55 -13.60 0.16 -4.29
CA ALA A 55 -15.05 0.34 -4.25
C ALA A 55 -15.45 1.82 -4.29
N LYS A 56 -14.77 2.65 -3.49
CA LYS A 56 -14.99 4.10 -3.45
C LYS A 56 -14.73 4.74 -4.81
N TRP A 57 -13.56 4.50 -5.40
CA TRP A 57 -13.16 5.14 -6.65
C TRP A 57 -13.96 4.60 -7.85
N ALA A 58 -14.37 3.33 -7.85
CA ALA A 58 -15.31 2.81 -8.84
C ALA A 58 -16.65 3.58 -8.82
N ASN A 59 -17.14 3.96 -7.65
CA ASN A 59 -18.34 4.79 -7.55
C ASN A 59 -18.09 6.21 -8.06
N VAL A 60 -16.97 6.83 -7.65
CA VAL A 60 -16.61 8.18 -8.09
C VAL A 60 -16.51 8.27 -9.60
N VAL A 61 -15.84 7.32 -10.26
CA VAL A 61 -15.70 7.27 -11.72
C VAL A 61 -17.06 7.15 -12.41
N LYS A 62 -17.96 6.31 -11.89
CA LYS A 62 -19.33 6.19 -12.43
C LYS A 62 -20.11 7.49 -12.33
N ILE A 63 -20.00 8.20 -11.21
CA ILE A 63 -20.70 9.46 -10.97
C ILE A 63 -20.11 10.58 -11.84
N SER A 64 -18.79 10.65 -11.97
CA SER A 64 -18.12 11.74 -12.68
C SER A 64 -18.18 11.60 -14.21
N GLY A 65 -18.45 10.41 -14.74
CA GLY A 65 -18.37 10.13 -16.18
C GLY A 65 -16.94 10.13 -16.72
N ALA A 66 -15.93 10.14 -15.85
CA ALA A 66 -14.53 10.09 -16.25
C ALA A 66 -14.22 8.75 -16.93
N VAL A 67 -13.52 8.80 -18.05
CA VAL A 67 -13.00 7.62 -18.76
C VAL A 67 -11.49 7.73 -18.88
N ALA A 68 -10.79 6.60 -18.79
CA ALA A 68 -9.36 6.56 -19.07
C ALA A 68 -9.15 6.69 -20.58
N ASN A 69 -8.40 7.70 -21.00
CA ASN A 69 -7.96 7.89 -22.39
C ASN A 69 -6.78 6.99 -22.72
#